data_AF-A0A846QCB4-F1
#
_entry.id   AF-A0A846QCB4-F1
#
_cell.length_a   1.000
_cell.length_b   1.000
_cell.length_c   1.000
_cell.angle_alpha   90.00
_cell.angle_beta   90.00
_cell.angle_gamma   90.00
#
_symmetry.space_group_name_H-M   'P 1'
#
loop_
_entity.id
_entity.type
_entity.pdbx_description
1 polymer ?
#
loop_
_entity_poly.entity_id
_entity_poly.type
_entity_poly.pdbx_seq_one_letter_code
_entity_poly.pdbx_strand_id
1 'polypeptide(L)'
;MTGEMPKAPLEEIFGGKSARIVDHLVTMRGFDYSIEELTEILNIRKDLVESIIKHLAQFGLVEVTSDRNIKKYRIARNERTELLNKFIFSVACYNIERVTGKKL
;
A
#
# COMPACT_ATOMS: atom_id res chain seq x y z
N MET A 1 -26.85 7.41 6.93
CA MET A 1 -25.67 7.29 6.07
C MET A 1 -24.59 6.60 6.87
N THR A 2 -24.40 5.29 6.66
CA THR A 2 -23.26 4.57 7.24
C THR A 2 -22.02 5.10 6.56
N GLY A 3 -21.31 6.01 7.23
CA GLY A 3 -20.07 6.61 6.72
C GLY A 3 -18.95 5.58 6.73
N GLU A 4 -19.00 4.61 5.83
CA GLU A 4 -17.82 3.81 5.53
C GLU A 4 -16.80 4.75 4.91
N MET A 5 -15.63 4.86 5.56
CA MET A 5 -14.48 5.51 4.94
C MET A 5 -14.23 4.87 3.57
N PRO A 6 -13.98 5.67 2.52
CA PRO A 6 -13.67 5.12 1.21
C PRO A 6 -12.47 4.19 1.33
N LYS A 7 -12.61 2.98 0.78
CA LYS A 7 -11.51 2.02 0.69
C LYS A 7 -10.36 2.63 -0.12
N ALA A 8 -9.14 2.23 0.20
CA ALA A 8 -7.99 2.64 -0.58
C ALA A 8 -8.08 2.09 -2.03
N PRO A 9 -7.45 2.73 -3.03
CA PRO A 9 -7.73 2.45 -4.44
C PRO A 9 -7.56 0.99 -4.86
N LEU A 10 -6.49 0.31 -4.45
CA LEU A 10 -6.33 -1.11 -4.76
C LEU A 10 -7.29 -1.97 -3.93
N GLU A 11 -7.51 -1.62 -2.66
CA GLU A 11 -8.44 -2.35 -1.80
C GLU A 11 -9.89 -2.28 -2.32
N GLU A 12 -10.30 -1.17 -2.95
CA GLU A 12 -11.60 -1.05 -3.62
C GLU A 12 -11.73 -2.00 -4.82
N ILE A 13 -10.68 -2.12 -5.64
CA ILE A 13 -10.70 -2.88 -6.90
C ILE A 13 -10.47 -4.37 -6.68
N PHE A 14 -9.42 -4.72 -5.95
CA PHE A 14 -8.95 -6.11 -5.81
C PHE A 14 -9.40 -6.74 -4.48
N GLY A 15 -9.75 -5.92 -3.50
CA GLY A 15 -10.03 -6.39 -2.15
C GLY A 15 -8.82 -6.98 -1.43
N GLY A 16 -9.02 -7.28 -0.16
CA GLY A 16 -8.08 -8.04 0.64
C GLY A 16 -6.89 -7.26 1.21
N LYS A 17 -6.23 -7.91 2.16
CA LYS A 17 -5.16 -7.33 3.00
C LYS A 17 -3.90 -6.96 2.21
N SER A 18 -3.61 -7.71 1.15
CA SER A 18 -2.46 -7.46 0.27
C SER A 18 -2.61 -6.13 -0.46
N ALA A 19 -3.80 -5.85 -1.01
CA ALA A 19 -4.08 -4.59 -1.68
C ALA A 19 -3.94 -3.40 -0.71
N ARG A 20 -4.48 -3.53 0.51
CA ARG A 20 -4.36 -2.51 1.56
C ARG A 20 -2.92 -2.24 1.99
N ILE A 21 -2.09 -3.28 2.13
CA ILE A 21 -0.66 -3.11 2.43
C ILE A 21 0.05 -2.36 1.30
N VAL A 22 -0.24 -2.71 0.05
CA VAL A 22 0.37 -2.06 -1.12
C VAL A 22 -0.07 -0.61 -1.24
N ASP A 23 -1.36 -0.31 -1.09
CA ASP A 23 -1.88 1.06 -1.06
C ASP A 23 -1.12 1.90 -0.03
N HIS A 24 -0.99 1.39 1.20
CA HIS A 24 -0.28 2.08 2.27
C HIS A 24 1.19 2.35 1.92
N LEU A 25 1.92 1.34 1.45
CA LEU A 25 3.34 1.48 1.11
C LEU A 25 3.58 2.42 -0.07
N VAL A 26 2.66 2.46 -1.04
CA VAL A 26 2.75 3.40 -2.17
C VAL A 26 2.45 4.83 -1.71
N THR A 27 1.40 5.03 -0.92
CA THR A 27 1.07 6.36 -0.37
C THR A 27 2.20 6.89 0.53
N MET A 28 2.83 6.00 1.30
CA MET A 28 3.88 6.34 2.26
C MET A 28 5.29 6.02 1.73
N ARG A 29 5.52 6.17 0.42
CA ARG A 29 6.77 5.81 -0.29
C ARG A 29 8.09 6.36 0.28
N GLY A 30 8.02 7.36 1.16
CA GLY A 30 9.17 7.94 1.87
C GLY A 30 9.55 7.26 3.18
N PHE A 31 8.77 6.27 3.64
CA PHE A 31 8.93 5.66 4.96
C PHE A 31 9.30 4.17 4.86
N ASP A 32 10.09 3.76 5.84
CA ASP A 32 10.54 2.39 6.03
C ASP A 32 9.83 1.82 7.25
N TYR A 33 9.18 0.67 7.10
CA TYR A 33 8.38 0.05 8.16
C TYR A 33 8.90 -1.32 8.54
N SER A 34 8.93 -1.60 9.83
CA SER A 34 8.99 -2.95 10.37
C SER A 34 7.65 -3.68 10.16
N ILE A 35 7.67 -5.00 10.32
CA ILE A 35 6.44 -5.82 10.29
C ILE A 35 5.51 -5.43 11.45
N GLU A 36 6.08 -5.13 12.62
CA GLU A 36 5.37 -4.68 13.81
C GLU A 36 4.59 -3.39 13.53
N GLU A 37 5.24 -2.38 12.95
CA GLU A 37 4.59 -1.12 12.59
C GLU A 37 3.47 -1.32 11.57
N LEU A 38 3.68 -2.14 10.53
CA LEU A 38 2.64 -2.44 9.54
C LEU A 38 1.44 -3.19 10.15
N THR A 39 1.71 -4.09 11.10
CA THR A 39 0.67 -4.85 11.83
C THR A 39 -0.23 -3.89 12.60
N GLU A 40 0.37 -2.95 13.32
CA GLU A 40 -0.34 -1.96 14.13
C GLU A 40 -1.11 -0.96 13.26
N ILE A 41 -0.46 -0.35 12.28
CA ILE A 41 -1.06 0.68 11.41
C ILE A 41 -2.23 0.11 10.61
N LEU A 42 -2.08 -1.11 10.07
CA LEU A 42 -3.09 -1.71 9.20
C LEU A 42 -4.09 -2.59 9.94
N ASN A 43 -3.88 -2.84 11.23
CA ASN A 43 -4.67 -3.78 12.03
C ASN A 43 -4.79 -5.15 11.32
N ILE A 44 -3.64 -5.69 10.88
CA ILE A 44 -3.52 -7.00 10.23
C ILE A 44 -2.61 -7.87 11.09
N ARG A 45 -2.97 -9.13 11.30
CA ARG A 45 -2.13 -10.06 12.08
C ARG A 45 -0.71 -10.16 11.50
N LYS A 46 0.28 -10.20 12.39
CA LYS A 46 1.71 -10.24 12.07
C LYS A 46 2.10 -11.34 11.08
N ASP A 47 1.61 -12.57 11.29
CA ASP A 47 1.85 -13.72 10.42
C ASP A 47 1.45 -13.46 8.95
N LEU A 48 0.33 -12.78 8.76
CA LEU A 48 -0.17 -12.40 7.44
C LEU A 48 0.65 -11.27 6.83
N VAL A 49 1.02 -10.26 7.61
CA VAL A 49 1.89 -9.17 7.14
C VAL A 49 3.23 -9.73 6.67
N GLU A 50 3.86 -10.61 7.45
CA GLU A 50 5.12 -11.27 7.08
C GLU A 50 5.00 -12.05 5.76
N SER A 51 3.95 -12.86 5.63
CA SER A 51 3.70 -13.64 4.41
C SER A 51 3.49 -12.75 3.19
N ILE A 52 2.70 -11.67 3.35
CA ILE A 52 2.41 -10.74 2.25
C ILE A 52 3.67 -9.97 1.86
N ILE A 53 4.39 -9.41 2.82
CA ILE A 53 5.62 -8.64 2.56
C ILE A 53 6.68 -9.51 1.87
N LYS A 54 6.85 -10.77 2.31
CA LYS A 54 7.74 -11.72 1.65
C LYS A 54 7.34 -11.94 0.18
N HIS A 55 6.05 -12.09 -0.09
CA HIS A 55 5.55 -12.28 -1.44
C HIS A 55 5.74 -11.03 -2.31
N LEU A 56 5.46 -9.84 -1.78
CA LEU A 56 5.68 -8.56 -2.46
C LEU A 56 7.16 -8.32 -2.77
N ALA A 57 8.06 -8.73 -1.87
CA ALA A 57 9.50 -8.66 -2.10
C ALA A 57 9.97 -9.61 -3.22
N GLN A 58 9.40 -10.82 -3.30
CA GLN A 58 9.68 -11.74 -4.41
C GLN A 58 9.29 -11.16 -5.77
N PHE A 59 8.24 -10.34 -5.83
CA PHE A 59 7.83 -9.62 -7.04
C PHE A 59 8.53 -8.27 -7.24
N GLY A 60 9.50 -7.92 -6.39
CA GLY A 60 10.22 -6.65 -6.48
C GLY A 60 9.32 -5.42 -6.26
N LEU A 61 8.19 -5.57 -5.57
CA LEU A 61 7.33 -4.44 -5.18
C LEU A 61 7.81 -3.81 -3.87
N VAL A 62 8.41 -4.62 -2.99
CA VAL A 62 8.94 -4.19 -1.70
C VAL A 62 10.42 -4.51 -1.65
N GLU A 63 11.22 -3.60 -1.11
CA GLU A 63 12.63 -3.83 -0.84
C GLU A 63 12.89 -3.83 0.67
N VAL A 64 13.87 -4.63 1.09
CA VAL A 64 14.30 -4.71 2.48
C VAL A 64 15.31 -3.61 2.73
N THR A 65 15.02 -2.75 3.70
CA THR A 65 15.99 -1.82 4.27
C THR A 65 16.39 -2.35 5.64
N SER A 66 17.69 -2.38 5.93
CA SER A 66 18.18 -2.82 7.25
C SER A 66 18.64 -1.60 8.01
N ASP A 67 18.04 -1.37 9.17
CA ASP A 67 18.43 -0.29 10.09
C ASP A 67 18.69 -0.92 11.46
N ARG A 68 19.94 -0.84 11.93
CA ARG A 68 20.36 -1.21 13.30
C ARG A 68 19.77 -2.54 13.81
N ASN A 69 19.94 -3.62 13.05
CA ASN A 69 19.46 -4.99 13.33
C ASN A 69 17.95 -5.22 13.23
N ILE A 70 17.16 -4.23 12.83
CA ILE A 70 15.73 -4.37 12.55
C ILE A 70 15.54 -4.38 11.03
N LYS A 71 14.87 -5.43 10.53
CA LYS A 71 14.46 -5.48 9.12
C LYS A 71 13.27 -4.55 8.93
N LYS A 72 13.44 -3.58 8.05
CA LYS A 72 12.41 -2.68 7.58
C LYS A 72 12.15 -2.92 6.09
N TYR A 73 11.01 -2.41 5.65
CA TYR A 73 10.45 -2.67 4.34
C TYR A 73 9.85 -1.38 3.80
N ARG A 74 10.10 -1.11 2.53
CA ARG A 74 9.50 0.03 1.82
C ARG A 74 9.12 -0.38 0.41
N ILE A 75 8.26 0.40 -0.24
CA ILE A 75 7.99 0.20 -1.66
C ILE A 75 9.29 0.36 -2.45
N ALA A 76 9.56 -0.57 -3.35
CA ALA A 76 10.76 -0.54 -4.19
C ALA A 76 10.76 0.71 -5.09
N ARG A 77 11.94 1.19 -5.49
CA ARG A 77 12.07 2.31 -6.42
C ARG A 77 12.41 1.82 -7.82
N ASN A 78 11.40 1.26 -8.50
CA ASN A 78 11.54 0.74 -9.86
C ASN A 78 10.32 1.05 -10.73
N GLU A 79 10.46 0.82 -12.04
CA GLU A 79 9.40 1.11 -13.02
C GLU A 79 8.04 0.48 -12.67
N ARG A 80 8.02 -0.76 -12.19
CA ARG A 80 6.78 -1.45 -11.81
C ARG A 80 6.03 -0.72 -10.70
N THR A 81 6.74 -0.28 -9.67
CA THR A 81 6.16 0.50 -8.57
C THR A 81 5.78 1.93 -8.99
N GLU A 82 6.44 2.50 -10.00
CA GLU A 82 6.04 3.79 -10.57
C GLU A 82 4.74 3.68 -11.36
N LEU A 83 4.58 2.60 -12.16
CA LEU A 83 3.33 2.32 -12.87
C LEU A 83 2.18 2.07 -11.88
N LEU A 84 2.45 1.36 -10.80
CA LEU A 84 1.48 1.12 -9.74
C LEU A 84 1.06 2.43 -9.05
N ASN A 85 2.02 3.30 -8.75
CA ASN A 85 1.75 4.62 -8.18
C ASN A 85 0.88 5.48 -9.10
N LYS A 86 1.20 5.52 -10.40
CA LYS A 86 0.38 6.21 -11.41
C LYS A 86 -1.03 5.63 -11.48
N PHE A 87 -1.17 4.30 -11.45
CA PHE A 87 -2.46 3.64 -11.46
C PHE A 87 -3.31 4.01 -10.23
N ILE A 88 -2.75 3.89 -9.03
CA ILE A 88 -3.41 4.28 -7.76
C ILE A 88 -3.84 5.75 -7.81
N PHE A 89 -2.96 6.63 -8.28
CA PHE A 89 -3.26 8.05 -8.43
C PHE A 89 -4.43 8.28 -9.40
N SER A 90 -4.42 7.63 -10.57
CA SER A 90 -5.52 7.75 -11.54
C SER A 90 -6.85 7.25 -10.98
N VAL A 91 -6.85 6.15 -10.23
CA VAL A 91 -8.07 5.64 -9.56
C VAL A 91 -8.55 6.61 -8.50
N ALA A 92 -7.64 7.18 -7.70
CA ALA A 92 -7.97 8.19 -6.71
C ALA A 92 -8.59 9.45 -7.36
N CYS A 93 -7.99 9.95 -8.44
CA CYS A 93 -8.54 11.07 -9.22
C CYS A 93 -9.93 10.74 -9.75
N TYR A 94 -10.10 9.60 -10.43
CA TYR A 94 -11.40 9.16 -10.94
C TYR A 94 -12.47 9.11 -9.84
N ASN A 95 -12.13 8.59 -8.67
CA ASN A 95 -13.05 8.54 -7.53
C ASN A 95 -13.42 9.94 -7.02
N ILE A 96 -12.47 10.87 -6.95
CA ILE A 96 -12.74 12.27 -6.57
C ILE A 96 -13.63 12.95 -7.61
N GLU A 97 -13.35 12.77 -8.90
CA GLU A 97 -14.15 13.33 -9.99
C GLU A 97 -15.59 12.80 -9.94
N ARG A 98 -15.76 11.49 -9.71
CA ARG A 98 -17.07 10.84 -9.57
C ARG A 98 -17.88 11.40 -8.40
N VAL A 99 -17.23 11.69 -7.26
CA VAL A 99 -17.91 12.21 -6.06
C VAL A 99 -18.19 13.70 -6.15
N THR A 100 -17.28 14.48 -6.73
CA THR A 100 -17.36 15.96 -6.73
C THR A 100 -17.98 16.55 -8.00
N GLY A 101 -18.05 15.77 -9.09
CA GLY A 101 -18.47 16.24 -10.41
C GLY A 101 -17.48 17.21 -11.08
N LYS A 102 -16.28 17.42 -10.51
CA LYS A 102 -15.24 18.30 -11.04
C LYS A 102 -14.11 17.47 -11.63
N LYS A 103 -13.66 17.81 -12.84
CA LYS A 103 -12.47 17.20 -13.44
C LYS A 103 -11.19 17.70 -12.76
N LEU A 104 -10.25 16.80 -12.51
CA LEU A 104 -8.93 17.07 -11.92
C LEU A 104 -7.82 17.11 -12.98
#